data_AF-A0AAD5X3X5-F1
#
_entry.id   AF-A0AAD5X3X5-F1
#
_cell.length_a   1.000
_cell.length_b   1.000
_cell.length_c   1.000
_cell.angle_alpha   90.00
_cell.angle_beta   90.00
_cell.angle_gamma   90.00
#
_symmetry.space_group_name_H-M   'P 1'
#
loop_
_entity.id
_entity.type
_entity.pdbx_description
1 polymer ?
#
loop_
_entity_poly.entity_id
_entity_poly.type
_entity_poly.pdbx_seq_one_letter_code
_entity_poly.pdbx_strand_id
1 'polypeptide(L)'
;MVSQNNIIYQDGAFPIENFNGSFLRYFLREVETVHAKVRRYTSPDEYPFSRNLPSPVLPPLPHPQMLIPNDINYNEKLVEIYTKDIVPLICKAGDDEHYGSAATKDVEALQLLSRRVHFGKFVAEAKFTDPKEHDEYVRLIKAQDRDGIMKLLTNQAVEDRLLRRLKRKALVYGQEIDDDSPLPEGATAKGEGVKGSQSHLRIPLDVVAKMYEKFVIPLTKEVEVDYLLRRLEYPDFVPGIVVGDGQR
;
A
#
# COMPACT_ATOMS: atom_id res chain seq x y z
N MET A 1 -5.11 -8.57 21.69
CA MET A 1 -4.28 -7.68 20.83
C MET A 1 -2.94 -8.38 20.69
N VAL A 2 -2.50 -8.62 19.46
CA VAL A 2 -1.28 -9.38 19.13
C VAL A 2 -0.01 -8.60 19.48
N SER A 3 1.08 -9.32 19.74
CA SER A 3 2.37 -8.77 20.14
C SER A 3 3.21 -8.36 18.93
N GLN A 4 4.21 -7.50 19.17
CA GLN A 4 5.10 -6.99 18.12
C GLN A 4 6.03 -8.08 17.54
N ASN A 5 6.43 -9.07 18.34
CA ASN A 5 7.29 -10.19 17.91
C ASN A 5 8.57 -9.71 17.21
N ASN A 6 9.24 -8.70 17.79
CA ASN A 6 10.35 -7.97 17.15
C ASN A 6 11.50 -8.85 16.64
N ILE A 7 11.66 -10.06 17.19
CA ILE A 7 12.67 -11.02 16.75
C ILE A 7 12.54 -11.38 15.27
N ILE A 8 11.33 -11.35 14.68
CA ILE A 8 11.13 -11.71 13.27
C ILE A 8 11.64 -10.65 12.28
N TYR A 9 11.90 -9.44 12.76
CA TYR A 9 12.43 -8.32 11.98
C TYR A 9 13.95 -8.17 12.10
N GLN A 10 14.59 -8.91 13.00
CA GLN A 10 16.02 -8.83 13.26
C GLN A 10 16.79 -9.79 12.33
N ASP A 11 17.81 -9.26 11.66
CA ASP A 11 18.66 -10.05 10.78
C ASP A 11 19.45 -11.09 11.59
N GLY A 12 19.45 -12.34 11.12
CA GLY A 12 20.20 -13.43 11.75
C GLY A 12 19.60 -13.94 13.08
N ALA A 13 18.43 -13.46 13.49
CA ALA A 13 17.77 -13.94 14.70
C ALA A 13 17.31 -15.41 14.61
N PHE A 14 17.06 -15.89 13.39
CA PHE A 14 16.75 -17.30 13.12
C PHE A 14 17.81 -17.90 12.20
N PRO A 15 18.29 -19.13 12.49
CA PRO A 15 19.23 -19.83 11.61
C PRO A 15 18.49 -20.42 10.41
N ILE A 16 18.43 -19.67 9.31
CA ILE A 16 17.79 -20.09 8.07
C ILE A 16 18.86 -20.51 7.07
N GLU A 17 18.79 -21.75 6.59
CA GLU A 17 19.78 -22.29 5.66
C GLU A 17 19.81 -21.48 4.35
N ASN A 18 21.00 -21.15 3.87
CA ASN A 18 21.23 -20.42 2.62
C ASN A 18 20.53 -19.04 2.52
N PHE A 19 20.20 -18.41 3.65
CA PHE A 19 19.57 -17.10 3.69
C PHE A 19 20.21 -16.18 4.74
N ASN A 20 20.59 -14.97 4.32
CA ASN A 20 21.09 -13.93 5.21
C ASN A 20 20.06 -12.80 5.32
N GLY A 21 19.45 -12.63 6.48
CA GLY A 21 18.48 -11.58 6.78
C GLY A 21 17.50 -11.99 7.87
N SER A 22 16.48 -11.17 8.07
CA SER A 22 15.40 -11.43 9.03
C SER A 22 14.41 -12.49 8.55
N PHE A 23 13.67 -13.06 9.50
CA PHE A 23 12.61 -14.04 9.18
C PHE A 23 11.54 -13.44 8.26
N LEU A 24 11.17 -12.17 8.45
CA LEU A 24 10.25 -11.46 7.55
C LEU A 24 10.77 -11.42 6.11
N ARG A 25 12.06 -11.09 5.91
CA ARG A 25 12.66 -11.01 4.56
C ARG A 25 12.75 -12.36 3.89
N TYR A 26 13.05 -13.41 4.65
CA TYR A 26 12.99 -14.79 4.17
C TYR A 26 11.56 -15.13 3.71
N PHE A 27 10.58 -14.91 4.58
CA PHE A 27 9.19 -15.27 4.31
C PHE A 27 8.59 -14.51 3.13
N LEU A 28 8.91 -13.21 3.00
CA LEU A 28 8.62 -12.42 1.80
C LEU A 28 9.16 -13.12 0.56
N ARG A 29 10.48 -13.40 0.50
CA ARG A 29 11.12 -14.00 -0.67
C ARG A 29 10.48 -15.32 -1.08
N GLU A 30 10.13 -16.18 -0.15
CA GLU A 30 9.47 -17.46 -0.43
C GLU A 30 8.09 -17.25 -1.05
N VAL A 31 7.27 -16.37 -0.47
CA VAL A 31 5.94 -16.04 -1.01
C VAL A 31 6.04 -15.38 -2.38
N GLU A 32 6.95 -14.43 -2.54
CA GLU A 32 7.17 -13.73 -3.81
C GLU A 32 7.68 -14.68 -4.90
N THR A 33 8.48 -15.69 -4.54
CA THR A 33 8.94 -16.73 -5.47
C THR A 33 7.76 -17.51 -6.05
N VAL A 34 6.76 -17.85 -5.23
CA VAL A 34 5.52 -18.48 -5.70
C VAL A 34 4.73 -17.54 -6.59
N HIS A 35 4.54 -16.28 -6.17
CA HIS A 35 3.79 -15.28 -6.92
C HIS A 35 4.41 -14.91 -8.27
N ALA A 36 5.74 -14.88 -8.36
CA ALA A 36 6.48 -14.62 -9.60
C ALA A 36 6.20 -15.69 -10.66
N LYS A 37 6.16 -16.97 -10.26
CA LYS A 37 5.84 -18.09 -11.15
C LYS A 37 4.46 -17.94 -11.81
N VAL A 38 3.51 -17.31 -11.14
CA VAL A 38 2.14 -17.07 -11.64
C VAL A 38 1.93 -15.67 -12.23
N ARG A 39 3.01 -14.98 -12.63
CA ARG A 39 3.01 -13.67 -13.33
C ARG A 39 2.56 -12.48 -12.48
N ARG A 40 2.58 -12.55 -11.15
CA ARG A 40 2.17 -11.41 -10.32
C ARG A 40 2.94 -10.13 -10.65
N TYR A 41 4.27 -10.22 -10.69
CA TYR A 41 5.17 -9.07 -10.90
C TYR A 41 5.41 -8.72 -12.38
N THR A 42 4.67 -9.32 -13.31
CA THR A 42 4.58 -8.79 -14.69
C THR A 42 3.46 -7.76 -14.81
N SER A 43 2.57 -7.67 -13.82
CA SER A 43 1.54 -6.64 -13.74
C SER A 43 2.15 -5.27 -13.43
N PRO A 44 1.66 -4.17 -14.03
CA PRO A 44 2.27 -2.84 -13.87
C PRO A 44 2.04 -2.20 -12.48
N ASP A 45 1.16 -2.76 -11.66
CA ASP A 45 0.83 -2.29 -10.32
C ASP A 45 1.37 -3.16 -9.18
N GLU A 46 2.13 -4.23 -9.48
CA GLU A 46 2.70 -5.14 -8.50
C GLU A 46 4.23 -5.02 -8.45
N TYR A 47 4.77 -4.79 -7.26
CA TYR A 47 6.19 -4.47 -7.04
C TYR A 47 6.80 -5.45 -6.04
N PRO A 48 7.81 -6.24 -6.43
CA PRO A 48 8.43 -7.19 -5.51
C PRO A 48 9.30 -6.49 -4.47
N PHE A 49 9.35 -7.05 -3.26
CA PHE A 49 10.29 -6.68 -2.20
C PHE A 49 11.66 -7.36 -2.38
N SER A 50 11.66 -8.51 -3.06
CA SER A 50 12.81 -9.38 -3.25
C SER A 50 13.41 -9.21 -4.64
N ARG A 51 14.68 -9.57 -4.76
CA ARG A 51 15.41 -9.58 -6.04
C ARG A 51 15.60 -11.01 -6.53
N ASN A 52 15.92 -11.17 -7.81
CA ASN A 52 16.24 -12.45 -8.44
C ASN A 52 15.12 -13.50 -8.33
N LEU A 53 13.87 -13.05 -8.51
CA LEU A 53 12.70 -13.93 -8.54
C LEU A 53 12.69 -14.80 -9.81
N PRO A 54 12.12 -16.01 -9.76
CA PRO A 54 12.08 -16.91 -10.91
C PRO A 54 11.19 -16.36 -12.04
N SER A 55 11.50 -16.78 -13.27
CA SER A 55 10.63 -16.50 -14.42
C SER A 55 9.24 -17.14 -14.27
N PRO A 56 8.18 -16.52 -14.83
CA PRO A 56 6.86 -17.10 -14.81
C PRO A 56 6.80 -18.46 -15.53
N VAL A 57 5.99 -19.38 -15.02
CA VAL A 57 5.69 -20.66 -15.68
C VAL A 57 4.51 -20.55 -16.66
N LEU A 58 3.73 -19.48 -16.54
CA LEU A 58 2.61 -19.17 -17.41
C LEU A 58 3.07 -18.33 -18.62
N PRO A 59 2.44 -18.48 -19.80
CA PRO A 59 2.74 -17.65 -20.97
C PRO A 59 2.61 -16.14 -20.67
N PRO A 60 3.34 -15.25 -21.35
CA PRO A 60 3.18 -13.81 -21.14
C PRO A 60 1.73 -13.34 -21.32
N LEU A 61 1.29 -12.40 -20.47
CA LEU A 61 0.01 -11.71 -20.62
C LEU A 61 0.31 -10.26 -21.01
N PRO A 62 -0.09 -9.79 -22.22
CA PRO A 62 0.10 -8.40 -22.58
C PRO A 62 -0.75 -7.52 -21.68
N HIS A 63 -0.13 -6.49 -21.11
CA HIS A 63 -0.82 -5.43 -20.38
C HIS A 63 -0.72 -4.14 -21.19
N PRO A 64 -1.76 -3.28 -21.16
CA PRO A 64 -1.64 -1.94 -21.72
C PRO A 64 -0.49 -1.22 -21.01
N GLN A 65 0.37 -0.56 -21.79
CA GLN A 65 1.41 0.27 -21.20
C GLN A 65 0.76 1.57 -20.71
N MET A 66 0.47 1.62 -19.42
CA MET A 66 -0.19 2.78 -18.79
C MET A 66 0.79 3.79 -18.19
N LEU A 67 2.04 3.39 -17.99
CA LEU A 67 3.09 4.19 -17.35
C LEU A 67 4.33 4.24 -18.25
N ILE A 68 5.08 5.33 -18.15
CA ILE A 68 6.41 5.39 -18.76
C ILE A 68 7.34 4.31 -18.15
N PRO A 69 8.33 3.81 -18.89
CA PRO A 69 9.36 2.95 -18.31
C PRO A 69 10.03 3.63 -17.11
N ASN A 70 10.12 2.93 -15.97
CA ASN A 70 10.73 3.43 -14.75
C ASN A 70 11.15 2.28 -13.83
N ASP A 71 12.05 2.56 -12.89
CA ASP A 71 12.58 1.65 -11.86
C ASP A 71 12.18 2.09 -10.43
N ILE A 72 11.19 2.97 -10.31
CA ILE A 72 10.75 3.52 -9.02
C ILE A 72 10.15 2.40 -8.17
N ASN A 73 10.81 2.06 -7.07
CA ASN A 73 10.33 1.07 -6.10
C ASN A 73 10.69 1.51 -4.67
N TYR A 74 9.68 1.87 -3.90
CA TYR A 74 9.75 2.35 -2.52
C TYR A 74 9.63 1.24 -1.47
N ASN A 75 9.62 -0.04 -1.88
CA ASN A 75 9.43 -1.17 -0.98
C ASN A 75 10.46 -1.24 0.16
N GLU A 76 11.71 -0.86 -0.07
CA GLU A 76 12.73 -0.83 1.01
C GLU A 76 12.38 0.17 2.11
N LYS A 77 12.03 1.40 1.73
CA LYS A 77 11.55 2.44 2.66
C LYS A 77 10.24 2.02 3.33
N LEU A 78 9.35 1.35 2.60
CA LEU A 78 8.09 0.85 3.14
C LEU A 78 8.30 -0.23 4.21
N VAL A 79 9.22 -1.19 4.01
CA VAL A 79 9.53 -2.21 5.03
C VAL A 79 10.09 -1.57 6.29
N GLU A 80 10.96 -0.57 6.14
CA GLU A 80 11.50 0.16 7.28
C GLU A 80 10.40 0.85 8.09
N ILE A 81 9.56 1.65 7.43
CA ILE A 81 8.42 2.33 8.06
C ILE A 81 7.46 1.32 8.68
N TYR A 82 7.19 0.22 7.97
CA TYR A 82 6.27 -0.79 8.45
C TYR A 82 6.73 -1.42 9.77
N THR A 83 7.98 -1.89 9.80
CA THR A 83 8.53 -2.60 10.96
C THR A 83 8.86 -1.66 12.12
N LYS A 84 9.36 -0.44 11.85
CA LYS A 84 9.81 0.50 12.90
C LYS A 84 8.70 1.41 13.41
N ASP A 85 7.73 1.76 12.57
CA ASP A 85 6.70 2.73 12.93
C ASP A 85 5.30 2.11 12.98
N ILE A 86 4.89 1.33 11.98
CA ILE A 86 3.51 0.84 11.88
C ILE A 86 3.25 -0.29 12.88
N VAL A 87 4.10 -1.32 12.91
CA VAL A 87 3.94 -2.46 13.82
C VAL A 87 3.87 -2.01 15.28
N PRO A 88 4.76 -1.13 15.80
CA PRO A 88 4.65 -0.63 17.17
C PRO A 88 3.39 0.18 17.47
N LEU A 89 2.76 0.78 16.45
CA LEU A 89 1.51 1.53 16.62
C LEU A 89 0.28 0.63 16.71
N ILE A 90 0.28 -0.54 16.06
CA ILE A 90 -0.88 -1.43 15.97
C ILE A 90 -0.79 -2.69 16.84
N CYS A 91 0.40 -3.03 17.33
CA CYS A 91 0.66 -4.21 18.16
C CYS A 91 1.15 -3.82 19.56
N LYS A 92 0.86 -4.67 20.57
CA LYS A 92 1.40 -4.50 21.91
C LYS A 92 2.89 -4.84 21.94
N ALA A 93 3.67 -4.10 22.70
CA ALA A 93 5.04 -4.52 23.01
C ALA A 93 5.03 -5.88 23.69
N GLY A 94 5.91 -6.78 23.25
CA GLY A 94 5.99 -8.14 23.76
C GLY A 94 6.34 -9.15 22.68
N ASP A 95 6.42 -10.39 23.11
CA ASP A 95 6.62 -11.57 22.28
C ASP A 95 5.58 -12.62 22.68
N ASP A 96 4.74 -13.02 21.74
CA ASP A 96 3.75 -14.10 21.92
C ASP A 96 4.11 -15.37 21.15
N GLU A 97 5.32 -15.43 20.59
CA GLU A 97 5.90 -16.57 19.87
C GLU A 97 5.16 -17.00 18.60
N HIS A 98 4.08 -16.31 18.22
CA HIS A 98 3.30 -16.59 17.00
C HIS A 98 3.98 -16.02 15.73
N TYR A 99 5.27 -16.29 15.55
CA TYR A 99 6.13 -15.72 14.49
C TYR A 99 5.61 -16.00 13.08
N GLY A 100 5.18 -17.23 12.80
CA GLY A 100 4.67 -17.61 11.48
C GLY A 100 3.37 -16.89 11.13
N SER A 101 2.47 -16.72 12.10
CA SER A 101 1.22 -15.98 11.93
C SER A 101 1.48 -14.49 11.73
N ALA A 102 2.39 -13.91 12.50
CA ALA A 102 2.83 -12.52 12.36
C ALA A 102 3.42 -12.28 10.97
N ALA A 103 4.45 -13.05 10.57
CA ALA A 103 5.09 -12.91 9.25
C ALA A 103 4.11 -13.09 8.08
N THR A 104 3.13 -14.00 8.21
CA THR A 104 2.08 -14.18 7.20
C THR A 104 1.24 -12.92 7.02
N LYS A 105 0.84 -12.28 8.13
CA LYS A 105 0.05 -11.04 8.09
C LYS A 105 0.89 -9.84 7.67
N ASP A 106 2.17 -9.82 8.03
CA ASP A 106 3.10 -8.79 7.59
C ASP A 106 3.28 -8.80 6.07
N VAL A 107 3.47 -9.98 5.47
CA VAL A 107 3.56 -10.12 4.00
C VAL A 107 2.29 -9.64 3.30
N GLU A 108 1.12 -10.02 3.81
CA GLU A 108 -0.17 -9.58 3.27
C GLU A 108 -0.30 -8.05 3.33
N ALA A 109 -0.01 -7.46 4.50
CA ALA A 109 -0.08 -6.02 4.71
C ALA A 109 0.92 -5.26 3.83
N LEU A 110 2.18 -5.72 3.76
CA LEU A 110 3.23 -5.10 2.96
C LEU A 110 2.90 -5.14 1.47
N GLN A 111 2.40 -6.25 0.94
CA GLN A 111 1.98 -6.34 -0.46
C GLN A 111 0.83 -5.36 -0.78
N LEU A 112 -0.17 -5.27 0.10
CA LEU A 112 -1.29 -4.33 -0.06
C LEU A 112 -0.84 -2.87 0.03
N LEU A 113 0.05 -2.55 0.98
CA LEU A 113 0.62 -1.21 1.14
C LEU A 113 1.51 -0.85 -0.05
N SER A 114 2.33 -1.78 -0.53
CA SER A 114 3.18 -1.58 -1.71
C SER A 114 2.33 -1.22 -2.92
N ARG A 115 1.31 -2.02 -3.23
CA ARG A 115 0.39 -1.72 -4.32
C ARG A 115 -0.26 -0.35 -4.15
N ARG A 116 -0.76 -0.04 -2.95
CA ARG A 116 -1.42 1.26 -2.67
C ARG A 116 -0.49 2.45 -2.87
N VAL A 117 0.75 2.36 -2.39
CA VAL A 117 1.74 3.43 -2.47
C VAL A 117 2.20 3.62 -3.91
N HIS A 118 2.53 2.53 -4.60
CA HIS A 118 2.98 2.59 -5.99
C HIS A 118 1.87 2.91 -6.98
N PHE A 119 0.60 2.75 -6.59
CA PHE A 119 -0.52 3.26 -7.39
C PHE A 119 -0.45 4.79 -7.59
N GLY A 120 0.36 5.49 -6.78
CA GLY A 120 0.74 6.88 -7.01
C GLY A 120 1.24 7.15 -8.44
N LYS A 121 1.92 6.21 -9.09
CA LYS A 121 2.36 6.40 -10.49
C LYS A 121 1.18 6.60 -11.46
N PHE A 122 0.11 5.83 -11.30
CA PHE A 122 -1.09 5.96 -12.11
C PHE A 122 -1.85 7.24 -11.80
N VAL A 123 -1.87 7.64 -10.51
CA VAL A 123 -2.46 8.91 -10.09
C VAL A 123 -1.68 10.09 -10.70
N ALA A 124 -0.35 10.02 -10.68
CA ALA A 124 0.53 11.01 -11.27
C ALA A 124 0.34 11.10 -12.79
N GLU A 125 0.28 9.97 -13.50
CA GLU A 125 0.00 9.96 -14.94
C GLU A 125 -1.36 10.61 -15.24
N ALA A 126 -2.41 10.24 -14.50
CA ALA A 126 -3.74 10.81 -14.68
C ALA A 126 -3.75 12.34 -14.47
N LYS A 127 -3.07 12.82 -13.42
CA LYS A 127 -2.92 14.27 -13.14
C LYS A 127 -2.10 14.98 -14.21
N PHE A 128 -1.01 14.38 -14.68
CA PHE A 128 -0.19 14.94 -15.76
C PHE A 128 -0.99 15.10 -17.06
N THR A 129 -1.89 14.16 -17.35
CA THR A 129 -2.77 14.21 -18.54
C THR A 129 -3.98 15.13 -18.38
N ASP A 130 -4.25 15.69 -17.19
CA ASP A 130 -5.36 16.64 -17.01
C ASP A 130 -5.03 17.97 -17.71
N PRO A 131 -5.82 18.39 -18.72
CA PRO A 131 -5.55 19.62 -19.47
C PRO A 131 -5.49 20.88 -18.59
N LYS A 132 -6.09 20.87 -17.40
CA LYS A 132 -6.10 22.02 -16.50
C LYS A 132 -4.75 22.27 -15.81
N GLU A 133 -4.03 21.19 -15.51
CA GLU A 133 -2.78 21.24 -14.74
C GLU A 133 -1.56 20.86 -15.59
N HIS A 134 -1.75 20.32 -16.80
CA HIS A 134 -0.70 19.82 -17.69
C HIS A 134 0.46 20.81 -17.87
N ASP A 135 0.17 22.04 -18.29
CA ASP A 135 1.20 23.05 -18.59
C ASP A 135 2.02 23.41 -17.34
N GLU A 136 1.38 23.42 -16.17
CA GLU A 136 2.05 23.69 -14.90
C GLU A 136 2.93 22.51 -14.48
N TYR A 137 2.47 21.26 -14.63
CA TYR A 137 3.34 20.09 -14.43
C TYR A 137 4.55 20.13 -15.38
N VAL A 138 4.35 20.43 -16.67
CA VAL A 138 5.45 20.55 -17.64
C VAL A 138 6.45 21.62 -17.20
N ARG A 139 5.98 22.78 -16.74
CA ARG A 139 6.83 23.87 -16.24
C ARG A 139 7.66 23.41 -15.03
N LEU A 140 7.02 22.78 -14.05
CA LEU A 140 7.65 22.32 -12.81
C LEU A 140 8.65 21.18 -13.06
N ILE A 141 8.32 20.22 -13.93
CA ILE A 141 9.19 19.09 -14.28
C ILE A 141 10.44 19.60 -15.02
N LYS A 142 10.30 20.53 -15.98
CA LYS A 142 11.45 21.14 -16.67
C LYS A 142 12.37 21.90 -15.71
N ALA A 143 11.81 22.52 -14.68
CA ALA A 143 12.56 23.20 -13.63
C ALA A 143 13.14 22.24 -12.58
N GLN A 144 12.81 20.94 -12.63
CA GLN A 144 13.13 19.95 -11.60
C GLN A 144 12.65 20.39 -10.20
N ASP A 145 11.53 21.11 -10.14
CA ASP A 145 10.98 21.70 -8.93
C ASP A 145 10.17 20.67 -8.14
N ARG A 146 10.87 19.86 -7.36
CA ARG A 146 10.29 18.81 -6.52
C ARG A 146 9.22 19.36 -5.57
N ASP A 147 9.50 20.49 -4.94
CA ASP A 147 8.62 21.10 -3.93
C ASP A 147 7.38 21.71 -4.57
N GLY A 148 7.54 22.33 -5.74
CA GLY A 148 6.43 22.83 -6.55
C GLY A 148 5.49 21.71 -6.97
N ILE A 149 6.02 20.56 -7.44
CA ILE A 149 5.20 19.38 -7.78
C ILE A 149 4.49 18.86 -6.53
N MET A 150 5.20 18.67 -5.41
CA MET A 150 4.60 18.21 -4.14
C MET A 150 3.45 19.12 -3.68
N LYS A 151 3.62 20.43 -3.82
CA LYS A 151 2.59 21.42 -3.49
C LYS A 151 1.38 21.31 -4.41
N LEU A 152 1.59 21.18 -5.72
CA LEU A 152 0.52 21.03 -6.70
C LEU A 152 -0.29 19.73 -6.48
N LEU A 153 0.38 18.64 -6.12
CA LEU A 153 -0.27 17.36 -5.83
C LEU A 153 -1.11 17.38 -4.54
N THR A 154 -0.83 18.30 -3.62
CA THR A 154 -1.43 18.32 -2.29
C THR A 154 -2.79 19.02 -2.31
N ASN A 155 -3.84 18.24 -2.09
CA ASN A 155 -5.19 18.74 -1.89
C ASN A 155 -5.71 18.34 -0.52
N GLN A 156 -5.59 19.24 0.45
CA GLN A 156 -5.94 18.98 1.84
C GLN A 156 -7.39 18.50 2.00
N ALA A 157 -8.33 19.07 1.24
CA ALA A 157 -9.74 18.69 1.33
C ALA A 157 -10.00 17.24 0.85
N VAL A 158 -9.19 16.74 -0.10
CA VAL A 158 -9.23 15.34 -0.55
C VAL A 158 -8.59 14.42 0.49
N GLU A 159 -7.46 14.81 1.06
CA GLU A 159 -6.77 14.06 2.13
C GLU A 159 -7.66 13.91 3.37
N ASP A 160 -8.27 15.00 3.84
CA ASP A 160 -9.18 14.97 4.99
C ASP A 160 -10.40 14.06 4.73
N ARG A 161 -10.93 14.09 3.50
CA ARG A 161 -12.05 13.23 3.08
C ARG A 161 -11.64 11.76 3.06
N LEU A 162 -10.43 11.46 2.60
CA LEU A 162 -9.84 10.12 2.64
C LEU A 162 -9.74 9.62 4.08
N LEU A 163 -9.20 10.42 5.00
CA LEU A 163 -9.04 10.06 6.41
C LEU A 163 -10.40 9.85 7.10
N ARG A 164 -11.39 10.72 6.86
CA ARG A 164 -12.76 10.53 7.38
C ARG A 164 -13.38 9.22 6.89
N ARG A 165 -13.22 8.91 5.60
CA ARG A 165 -13.73 7.65 5.02
C ARG A 165 -13.02 6.44 5.62
N LEU A 166 -11.72 6.53 5.85
CA LEU A 166 -10.93 5.46 6.44
C LEU A 166 -11.38 5.16 7.87
N LYS A 167 -11.59 6.18 8.71
CA LYS A 167 -12.15 6.00 10.06
C LYS A 167 -13.51 5.28 10.03
N ARG A 168 -14.39 5.63 9.10
CA ARG A 168 -15.69 4.95 8.92
C ARG A 168 -15.53 3.49 8.52
N LYS A 169 -14.62 3.17 7.59
CA LYS A 169 -14.35 1.79 7.19
C LYS A 169 -13.76 0.98 8.35
N ALA A 170 -12.80 1.53 9.08
CA ALA A 170 -12.21 0.88 10.24
C ALA A 170 -13.27 0.60 11.33
N LEU A 171 -14.22 1.51 11.52
CA LEU A 171 -15.35 1.28 12.44
C LEU A 171 -16.24 0.13 12.00
N VAL A 172 -16.45 -0.08 10.71
CA VAL A 172 -17.29 -1.17 10.19
C VAL A 172 -16.57 -2.52 10.27
N TYR A 173 -15.29 -2.59 9.89
CA TYR A 173 -14.53 -3.84 9.89
C TYR A 173 -13.97 -4.24 11.26
N GLY A 174 -13.80 -3.29 12.17
CA GLY A 174 -13.17 -3.53 13.47
C GLY A 174 -14.14 -3.98 14.57
N GLN A 175 -15.43 -4.12 14.27
CA GLN A 175 -16.43 -4.54 15.26
C GLN A 175 -16.28 -6.02 15.54
N GLU A 176 -16.11 -6.37 16.81
CA GLU A 176 -16.41 -7.73 17.27
C GLU A 176 -17.92 -7.85 17.40
N ILE A 177 -18.49 -8.89 16.77
CA ILE A 177 -19.87 -9.28 17.02
C ILE A 177 -19.82 -10.14 18.28
N ASP A 178 -20.38 -9.61 19.36
CA ASP A 178 -20.44 -10.29 20.64
C ASP A 178 -21.82 -10.98 20.72
N ASP A 179 -21.85 -12.30 20.80
CA ASP A 179 -23.10 -13.09 20.83
C ASP A 179 -23.93 -12.82 22.11
N ASP A 180 -23.29 -12.33 23.18
CA ASP A 180 -23.91 -12.06 24.49
C ASP A 180 -24.34 -10.59 24.70
N SER A 181 -24.19 -9.72 23.68
CA SER A 181 -24.67 -8.34 23.78
C SER A 181 -26.19 -8.26 23.59
N PRO A 182 -26.96 -7.63 24.51
CA PRO A 182 -28.39 -7.45 24.29
C PRO A 182 -28.62 -6.69 22.99
N LEU A 183 -29.50 -7.22 22.12
CA LEU A 183 -30.00 -6.48 20.97
C LEU A 183 -30.43 -5.09 21.43
N PRO A 184 -29.98 -3.99 20.78
CA PRO A 184 -30.40 -2.66 21.18
C PRO A 184 -31.91 -2.56 21.07
N GLU A 185 -32.59 -2.29 22.19
CA GLU A 185 -34.03 -2.05 22.22
C GLU A 185 -34.38 -0.92 21.25
N GLY A 186 -35.17 -1.22 20.22
CA GLY A 186 -35.68 -0.23 19.26
C GLY A 186 -35.08 -0.26 17.85
N ALA A 187 -34.37 -1.31 17.43
CA ALA A 187 -33.93 -1.46 16.04
C ALA A 187 -35.11 -1.70 15.08
N THR A 188 -35.80 -0.64 14.66
CA THR A 188 -36.64 -0.70 13.47
C THR A 188 -35.75 -0.79 12.23
N ALA A 189 -36.10 -1.71 11.33
CA ALA A 189 -35.41 -1.98 10.07
C ALA A 189 -35.50 -0.80 9.08
N LYS A 190 -34.84 0.32 9.38
CA LYS A 190 -34.55 1.40 8.43
C LYS A 190 -33.20 2.03 8.78
N GLY A 191 -32.16 1.56 8.09
CA GLY A 191 -31.07 2.34 7.48
C GLY A 191 -30.44 3.55 8.20
N GLU A 192 -30.54 3.69 9.52
CA GLU A 192 -29.88 4.77 10.26
C GLU A 192 -28.66 4.24 11.02
N GLY A 193 -27.56 4.98 10.90
CA GLY A 193 -26.21 4.49 11.10
C GLY A 193 -25.96 3.79 12.43
N VAL A 194 -25.36 2.60 12.33
CA VAL A 194 -24.84 1.84 13.47
C VAL A 194 -23.86 2.72 14.26
N LYS A 195 -24.30 3.21 15.42
CA LYS A 195 -23.42 3.83 16.42
C LYS A 195 -22.68 2.71 17.15
N GLY A 196 -21.66 2.15 16.52
CA GLY A 196 -20.74 1.24 17.19
C GLY A 196 -20.04 1.99 18.34
N SER A 197 -20.21 1.51 19.57
CA SER A 197 -19.46 2.00 20.73
C SER A 197 -17.97 1.70 20.52
N GLN A 198 -17.07 2.65 20.84
CA GLN A 198 -15.62 2.42 20.78
C GLN A 198 -15.13 1.29 21.70
N SER A 199 -15.95 0.83 22.65
CA SER A 199 -15.58 -0.14 23.69
C SER A 199 -15.19 -1.54 23.19
N HIS A 200 -15.51 -1.90 21.93
CA HIS A 200 -15.24 -3.24 21.38
C HIS A 200 -14.24 -3.27 20.20
N LEU A 201 -13.50 -2.17 19.96
CA LEU A 201 -12.52 -2.13 18.87
C LEU A 201 -11.15 -2.61 19.34
N ARG A 202 -10.62 -3.68 18.72
CA ARG A 202 -9.25 -4.15 18.98
C ARG A 202 -8.17 -3.13 18.62
N ILE A 203 -8.42 -2.29 17.62
CA ILE A 203 -7.50 -1.23 17.17
C ILE A 203 -8.26 0.11 17.22
N PRO A 204 -7.73 1.14 17.92
CA PRO A 204 -8.37 2.45 17.96
C PRO A 204 -8.46 3.07 16.55
N LEU A 205 -9.61 3.63 16.19
CA LEU A 205 -9.85 4.22 14.85
C LEU A 205 -8.83 5.31 14.49
N ASP A 206 -8.39 6.07 15.50
CA ASP A 206 -7.42 7.14 15.31
C ASP A 206 -6.04 6.61 14.94
N VAL A 207 -5.68 5.39 15.36
CA VAL A 207 -4.39 4.76 14.99
C VAL A 207 -4.37 4.50 13.47
N VAL A 208 -5.45 3.95 12.91
CA VAL A 208 -5.55 3.65 11.48
C VAL A 208 -5.46 4.92 10.64
N ALA A 209 -6.15 5.99 11.05
CA ALA A 209 -6.09 7.28 10.35
C ALA A 209 -4.70 7.92 10.45
N LYS A 210 -4.11 7.95 11.65
CA LYS A 210 -2.76 8.48 11.87
C LYS A 210 -1.70 7.74 11.06
N MET A 211 -1.82 6.41 10.95
CA MET A 211 -0.92 5.60 10.13
C MET A 211 -0.97 6.03 8.66
N TYR A 212 -2.17 6.21 8.10
CA TYR A 212 -2.32 6.66 6.72
C TYR A 212 -1.80 8.09 6.51
N GLU A 213 -2.15 9.00 7.40
CA GLU A 213 -1.76 10.40 7.35
C GLU A 213 -0.24 10.58 7.45
N LYS A 214 0.41 9.88 8.39
CA LYS A 214 1.83 10.05 8.67
C LYS A 214 2.74 9.28 7.70
N PHE A 215 2.28 8.15 7.17
CA PHE A 215 3.16 7.24 6.42
C PHE A 215 2.67 6.98 4.99
N VAL A 216 1.44 6.50 4.82
CA VAL A 216 0.96 6.01 3.51
C VAL A 216 0.76 7.16 2.52
N ILE A 217 0.12 8.26 2.94
CA ILE A 217 -0.11 9.43 2.08
C ILE A 217 1.21 10.08 1.66
N PRO A 218 2.14 10.40 2.59
CA PRO A 218 3.44 10.97 2.21
C PRO A 218 4.23 10.07 1.24
N LEU A 219 4.31 8.77 1.51
CA LEU A 219 5.05 7.83 0.66
C LEU A 219 4.44 7.74 -0.75
N THR A 220 3.11 7.76 -0.86
CA THR A 220 2.41 7.80 -2.14
C THR A 220 2.75 9.09 -2.91
N LYS A 221 2.77 10.24 -2.23
CA LYS A 221 3.11 11.53 -2.85
C LYS A 221 4.56 11.58 -3.30
N GLU A 222 5.49 10.99 -2.54
CA GLU A 222 6.88 10.85 -2.99
C GLU A 222 6.99 10.02 -4.28
N VAL A 223 6.25 8.91 -4.40
CA VAL A 223 6.16 8.14 -5.64
C VAL A 223 5.59 8.98 -6.79
N GLU A 224 4.52 9.74 -6.54
CA GLU A 224 3.91 10.63 -7.55
C GLU A 224 4.94 11.65 -8.07
N VAL A 225 5.68 12.29 -7.17
CA VAL A 225 6.70 13.29 -7.50
C VAL A 225 7.84 12.68 -8.32
N ASP A 226 8.42 11.56 -7.86
CA ASP A 226 9.55 10.94 -8.53
C ASP A 226 9.16 10.41 -9.92
N TYR A 227 7.92 9.95 -10.09
CA TYR A 227 7.38 9.58 -11.39
C TYR A 227 7.25 10.79 -12.31
N LEU A 228 6.67 11.90 -11.83
CA LEU A 228 6.48 13.12 -12.62
C LEU A 228 7.80 13.74 -13.06
N LEU A 229 8.82 13.77 -12.19
CA LEU A 229 10.13 14.35 -12.52
C LEU A 229 10.79 13.68 -13.74
N ARG A 230 10.45 12.42 -14.01
CA ARG A 230 10.95 11.64 -15.15
C ARG A 230 9.99 11.59 -16.32
N ARG A 231 8.77 12.13 -16.18
CA ARG A 231 7.68 11.98 -17.16
C ARG A 231 8.03 12.54 -18.53
N LEU A 232 8.86 13.59 -18.59
CA LEU A 232 9.30 14.24 -19.82
C LEU A 232 10.52 13.58 -20.49
N GLU A 233 11.10 12.53 -19.89
CA GLU A 233 12.06 11.64 -20.59
C GLU A 233 11.36 10.90 -21.76
N TYR A 234 10.03 10.80 -21.70
CA TYR A 234 9.17 10.13 -22.68
C TYR A 234 8.04 11.07 -23.16
N PRO A 235 8.35 12.16 -23.87
CA PRO A 235 7.38 13.20 -24.22
C PRO A 235 6.24 12.69 -25.11
N ASP A 236 6.52 11.71 -25.97
CA ASP A 236 5.56 11.11 -26.90
C ASP A 236 4.78 9.94 -26.30
N PHE A 237 4.99 9.62 -25.01
CA PHE A 237 4.27 8.53 -24.36
C PHE A 237 2.80 8.87 -24.17
N VAL A 238 1.93 7.99 -24.67
CA VAL A 238 0.48 8.02 -24.46
C VAL A 238 0.06 6.72 -23.78
N PRO A 239 -0.61 6.78 -22.62
CA PRO A 239 -1.12 5.59 -21.96
C PRO A 239 -2.04 4.77 -22.88
N GLY A 240 -1.77 3.47 -23.01
CA GLY A 240 -2.59 2.57 -23.83
C GLY A 240 -4.01 2.42 -23.27
N ILE A 241 -5.02 2.51 -24.14
CA ILE A 241 -6.42 2.19 -23.82
C ILE A 241 -6.65 0.71 -24.13
N VAL A 242 -7.18 -0.04 -23.15
CA VAL A 242 -7.75 -1.36 -23.45
C VAL A 242 -9.10 -1.12 -24.12
N VAL A 243 -9.13 -1.20 -25.45
CA VAL A 243 -10.37 -1.54 -26.14
C VAL A 243 -10.60 -3.00 -25.80
N GLY A 244 -11.52 -3.26 -24.87
CA GLY A 244 -11.96 -4.61 -24.59
C GLY A 244 -12.60 -5.15 -25.85
N ASP A 245 -11.88 -5.95 -26.62
CA ASP A 245 -12.53 -6.82 -27.59
C ASP A 245 -13.42 -7.75 -26.78
N GLY A 246 -14.73 -7.49 -26.89
CA GLY A 246 -15.76 -8.33 -26.33
C GLY A 246 -15.68 -9.70 -26.97
N GLN A 247 -14.91 -10.59 -26.36
CA GLN A 247 -15.02 -12.03 -26.54
C GLN A 247 -14.20 -12.74 -25.46
N ARG A 248 -14.86 -13.12 -24.37
CA ARG A 248 -14.76 -14.46 -23.75
C ARG A 248 -16.09 -14.79 -23.08
#